data_AF-A0AB36PQY6-F1
#
_entry.id   AF-A0AB36PQY6-F1
#
_cell.length_a   1.000
_cell.length_b   1.000
_cell.length_c   1.000
_cell.angle_alpha   90.00
_cell.angle_beta   90.00
_cell.angle_gamma   90.00
#
_symmetry.space_group_name_H-M   'P 1'
#
loop_
_entity.id
_entity.type
_entity.pdbx_description
1 polymer ?
#
loop_
_entity_poly.entity_id
_entity_poly.type
_entity_poly.pdbx_seq_one_letter_code
_entity_poly.pdbx_strand_id
1 'polypeptide(L)' 'MKLTKNQVKALETIAGNRFGMTGDFMPATLKQLFSMGLISREPKTIGCGFWYRITEAGRQALKGGGE' A
#
# COMPACT_ATOMS: atom_id res chain seq x y z
N MET A 1 6.66 -13.12 8.58
CA MET A 1 5.74 -12.23 9.33
C MET A 1 4.40 -12.25 8.59
N LYS A 2 3.27 -12.54 9.27
CA LYS A 2 1.96 -12.64 8.60
C LYS A 2 1.30 -11.26 8.61
N LEU A 3 0.85 -10.79 7.44
CA LEU A 3 0.12 -9.52 7.33
C LEU A 3 -1.26 -9.65 7.98
N THR A 4 -1.76 -8.58 8.60
CA THR A 4 -3.14 -8.57 9.12
C THR A 4 -4.15 -8.44 7.97
N LYS A 5 -5.40 -8.87 8.18
CA LYS A 5 -6.47 -8.74 7.18
C LYS A 5 -6.63 -7.30 6.66
N ASN A 6 -6.45 -6.30 7.54
CA ASN A 6 -6.52 -4.89 7.16
C ASN A 6 -5.32 -4.45 6.31
N GLN A 7 -4.13 -4.98 6.57
CA GLN A 7 -2.93 -4.70 5.78
C GLN A 7 -3.00 -5.34 4.40
N VAL A 8 -3.51 -6.58 4.30
CA VAL A 8 -3.75 -7.26 3.03
C VAL A 8 -4.76 -6.48 2.20
N LYS A 9 -5.92 -6.13 2.78
CA LYS A 9 -6.96 -5.35 2.09
C LYS A 9 -6.45 -3.99 1.61
N ALA A 10 -5.60 -3.32 2.40
CA ALA A 10 -4.94 -2.08 2.01
C ALA A 10 -3.99 -2.29 0.82
N LEU A 11 -3.14 -3.31 0.87
CA LEU A 11 -2.24 -3.69 -0.21
C LEU A 11 -2.98 -4.02 -1.51
N GLU A 12 -4.04 -4.82 -1.44
CA GLU A 12 -4.90 -5.15 -2.59
C GLU A 12 -5.53 -3.90 -3.19
N THR A 13 -6.01 -2.99 -2.35
CA THR A 13 -6.61 -1.73 -2.82
C THR A 13 -5.57 -0.84 -3.50
N ILE A 14 -4.33 -0.79 -3.01
CA ILE A 14 -3.22 -0.05 -3.67
C ILE A 14 -2.81 -0.74 -4.97
N ALA A 15 -2.81 -2.07 -5.02
CA ALA A 15 -2.49 -2.83 -6.22
C ALA A 15 -3.55 -2.66 -7.32
N GLY A 16 -4.82 -2.62 -6.94
CA GLY A 16 -5.96 -2.46 -7.85
C GLY A 16 -6.20 -1.02 -8.31
N ASN A 17 -5.80 -0.02 -7.53
CA ASN A 17 -6.07 1.38 -7.85
C ASN A 17 -4.89 2.05 -8.58
N ARG A 18 -5.05 2.26 -9.90
CA ARG A 18 -4.04 2.87 -10.79
C ARG A 18 -3.78 4.36 -10.53
N PHE A 19 -4.67 5.03 -9.79
CA PHE A 19 -4.62 6.50 -9.55
C PHE A 19 -4.27 6.90 -8.11
N GLY A 20 -3.89 5.94 -7.27
CA GLY A 20 -3.50 6.19 -5.88
C GLY A 20 -4.71 6.37 -4.95
N MET A 21 -4.56 5.92 -3.71
CA MET A 21 -5.58 6.08 -2.66
C MET A 21 -5.79 7.55 -2.33
N THR A 22 -6.98 8.07 -2.60
CA THR A 22 -7.48 9.32 -2.05
C THR A 22 -8.17 9.06 -0.72
N GLY A 23 -7.57 9.53 0.37
CA GLY A 23 -8.24 9.95 1.61
C GLY A 23 -8.70 8.89 2.62
N ASP A 24 -9.19 7.73 2.19
CA ASP A 24 -10.02 6.88 3.07
C ASP A 24 -9.29 5.74 3.81
N PHE A 25 -8.01 5.50 3.57
CA PHE A 25 -7.26 4.45 4.28
C PHE A 25 -6.56 4.99 5.53
N MET A 26 -6.81 4.34 6.68
CA MET A 26 -6.23 4.70 7.98
C MET A 26 -4.71 4.97 7.86
N PRO A 27 -4.22 6.13 8.32
CA PRO A 27 -2.81 6.51 8.16
C PRO A 27 -1.85 5.54 8.86
N ALA A 28 -2.30 4.84 9.91
CA ALA A 28 -1.49 3.85 10.63
C ALA A 28 -1.16 2.61 9.78
N THR A 29 -2.13 2.05 9.07
CA THR A 29 -1.93 0.86 8.23
C THR A 29 -1.01 1.17 7.06
N LEU A 30 -1.19 2.33 6.41
CA LEU A 30 -0.30 2.79 5.35
C LEU A 30 1.13 3.03 5.86
N LYS A 31 1.28 3.64 7.03
CA LYS A 31 2.58 3.85 7.67
C LYS A 31 3.28 2.51 7.98
N GLN A 32 2.55 1.50 8.44
CA GLN A 32 3.09 0.17 8.67
C GLN A 32 3.52 -0.49 7.35
N LEU A 33 2.67 -0.47 6.31
CA LEU A 33 3.00 -1.02 4.99
C LEU A 33 4.24 -0.34 4.37
N PHE A 34 4.34 0.97 4.52
CA PHE A 34 5.50 1.75 4.07
C PHE A 34 6.76 1.37 4.87
N SER A 35 6.65 1.27 6.20
CA SER A 35 7.76 0.84 7.06
C SER A 35 8.23 -0.58 6.78
N MET A 36 7.34 -1.44 6.26
CA MET A 36 7.68 -2.81 5.83
C MET A 36 8.22 -2.86 4.39
N GLY A 37 8.33 -1.72 3.69
CA GLY A 37 8.81 -1.67 2.31
C GLY A 37 7.85 -2.28 1.28
N LEU A 38 6.59 -2.53 1.65
CA LEU A 38 5.58 -3.15 0.78
C LEU A 38 4.90 -2.14 -0.14
N ILE A 39 4.95 -0.86 0.23
CA ILE A 39 4.47 0.25 -0.57
C ILE A 39 5.52 1.37 -0.57
N SER A 40 5.57 2.12 -1.67
CA SER A 40 6.36 3.35 -1.78
C SER A 40 5.44 4.56 -1.77
N ARG A 41 5.92 5.67 -1.21
CA ARG A 41 5.24 6.96 -1.20
C ARG A 41 5.99 7.89 -2.13
N GLU A 42 5.32 8.34 -3.17
CA GLU A 42 5.91 9.24 -4.15
C GLU A 42 5.15 10.59 -4.18
N PRO A 43 5.82 11.71 -4.42
CA PRO A 43 5.16 13.01 -4.53
C PRO A 43 4.31 13.05 -5.80
N LYS A 44 3.14 13.70 -5.73
CA LYS A 44 2.38 13.99 -6.94
C LYS A 44 3.09 15.07 -7.74
N THR A 45 3.23 14.84 -9.05
CA THR A 45 3.83 15.82 -9.97
C THR A 45 2.94 17.04 -10.20
N ILE A 46 1.63 16.92 -9.96
CA ILE A 46 0.64 18.00 -10.12
C ILE A 46 -0.28 18.00 -8.89
N GLY A 47 -0.31 19.12 -8.18
CA GLY A 47 -1.06 19.32 -6.92
C GLY A 47 -0.27 18.98 -5.66
N CYS A 48 -0.79 19.40 -4.49
CA CYS A 48 -0.20 19.06 -3.19
C CYS A 48 -0.61 17.64 -2.77
N GLY A 49 0.38 16.80 -2.45
CA GLY A 49 0.15 15.49 -1.84
C GLY A 49 1.11 14.40 -2.30
N PHE A 50 0.84 13.19 -1.85
CA PHE A 50 1.59 11.99 -2.21
C PHE A 50 0.64 10.93 -2.78
N TRP A 51 1.13 10.11 -3.70
CA TRP A 51 0.50 8.85 -4.07
C TRP A 51 1.27 7.67 -3.47
N TYR A 52 0.55 6.56 -3.26
CA TYR A 52 1.15 5.31 -2.80
C TYR A 52 1.15 4.31 -3.95
N ARG A 53 2.27 3.62 -4.13
CA ARG A 53 2.44 2.60 -5.15
C ARG A 53 2.91 1.30 -4.52
N ILE A 54 2.36 0.18 -4.94
CA ILE A 54 2.80 -1.13 -4.44
C ILE A 54 4.21 -1.45 -4.96
N THR A 55 5.08 -1.94 -4.07
CA THR A 55 6.43 -2.37 -4.45
C THR A 55 6.42 -3.82 -4.95
N GLU A 56 7.57 -4.31 -5.40
CA GLU A 56 7.73 -5.74 -5.70
C GLU A 56 7.52 -6.61 -4.46
N ALA A 57 8.07 -6.21 -3.31
CA ALA A 57 7.86 -6.90 -2.04
C ALA A 57 6.38 -6.93 -1.63
N GLY A 58 5.65 -5.83 -1.83
CA GLY A 58 4.20 -5.80 -1.59
C GLY A 58 3.43 -6.77 -2.48
N ARG A 59 3.80 -6.88 -3.77
CA ARG A 59 3.19 -7.86 -4.70
C ARG A 59 3.49 -9.29 -4.30
N GLN A 60 4.71 -9.59 -3.87
CA GLN A 60 5.06 -10.92 -3.36
C GLN A 60 4.32 -11.23 -2.06
N ALA A 61 4.18 -10.26 -1.16
CA ALA A 61 3.42 -10.43 0.09
C ALA A 61 1.93 -10.69 -0.14
N LEU A 62 1.34 -10.15 -1.22
CA LEU A 62 -0.01 -10.50 -1.65
C LEU A 62 -0.08 -11.93 -2.23
N LYS A 63 0.93 -12.32 -3.02
CA LYS A 63 0.96 -13.65 -3.67
C LYS A 63 1.26 -14.80 -2.71
N GLY A 64 2.01 -14.54 -1.63
CA GLY A 64 2.38 -15.53 -0.60
C GLY A 64 1.67 -15.38 0.75
N GLY A 65 0.69 -14.47 0.86
CA GLY A 65 -0.02 -14.20 2.13
C GLY A 65 -1.28 -15.04 2.37
N GLY A 66 -1.63 -15.92 1.42
CA GLY A 66 -2.78 -16.82 1.49
C GLY A 66 -2.37 -18.25 1.85
N GLU A 67 -1.99 -18.45 3.11
CA GLU A 67 -1.89 -19.78 3.76
C GLU A 67 -2.50 -19.70 5.16
#